data_AF-A0A2H0MXG0-F1
#
_entry.id   AF-A0A2H0MXG0-F1
#
_cell.length_a   1.000
_cell.length_b   1.000
_cell.length_c   1.000
_cell.angle_alpha   90.00
_cell.angle_beta   90.00
_cell.angle_gamma   90.00
#
_symmetry.space_group_name_H-M   'P 1'
#
loop_
_entity.id
_entity.type
_entity.pdbx_description
1 polymer ?
#
loop_
_entity_poly.entity_id
_entity_poly.type
_entity_poly.pdbx_seq_one_letter_code
_entity_poly.pdbx_strand_id
1 'polypeptide(L)'
;MNSHHIIPLEVNELIDRYRSGDHIGMFYRSEEERDMIVSYCIMIGLEGEERVIYIDRYEDHSAIIRALQKLSVDTDSAMASGQLSITDCNSTYLSSGDFDADRMINRLKNYSETTPKESFSGLRIIGNVPCNGGCQTSIDNVVKYERELNHFFPGSNVSALCLYSLSLFPEDSPHHSQILSAHPLILRNNKIFENLHYQPPLKKELVE
;
A
#
# COMPACT_ATOMS: atom_id res chain seq x y z
N MET A 1 -16.80 -26.91 -4.19
CA MET A 1 -15.75 -27.91 -3.97
C MET A 1 -14.56 -27.16 -3.43
N ASN A 2 -14.25 -27.35 -2.15
CA ASN A 2 -13.32 -26.52 -1.40
C ASN A 2 -11.88 -26.76 -1.87
N SER A 3 -11.34 -25.82 -2.64
CA SER A 3 -9.91 -25.71 -2.89
C SER A 3 -9.25 -25.22 -1.60
N HIS A 4 -8.70 -26.13 -0.80
CA HIS A 4 -7.77 -25.74 0.25
C HIS A 4 -6.49 -25.23 -0.43
N HIS A 5 -6.43 -23.92 -0.66
CA HIS A 5 -5.18 -23.24 -0.99
C HIS A 5 -4.24 -23.41 0.20
N ILE A 6 -3.15 -24.15 -0.02
CA ILE A 6 -2.06 -24.26 0.95
C ILE A 6 -1.29 -22.94 0.86
N ILE A 7 -1.81 -21.92 1.54
CA ILE A 7 -1.09 -20.68 1.79
C ILE A 7 0.13 -21.07 2.66
N PRO A 8 1.37 -20.73 2.25
CA PRO A 8 2.55 -20.99 3.08
C PRO A 8 2.33 -20.45 4.50
N LEU A 9 2.69 -21.21 5.54
CA LEU A 9 2.44 -20.84 6.95
C LEU A 9 2.90 -19.41 7.30
N GLU A 10 3.98 -18.95 6.68
CA GLU A 10 4.51 -17.60 6.89
C GLU A 10 3.56 -16.49 6.40
N VAL A 11 2.76 -16.77 5.36
CA VAL A 11 1.77 -15.85 4.82
C VAL A 11 0.49 -15.84 5.64
N ASN A 12 0.17 -16.91 6.39
CA ASN A 12 -0.98 -16.87 7.32
C ASN A 12 -0.81 -15.83 8.43
N GLU A 13 0.41 -15.59 8.89
CA GLU A 13 0.66 -14.54 9.89
C GLU A 13 0.47 -13.11 9.34
N LEU A 14 0.60 -12.92 8.01
CA LEU A 14 0.27 -11.67 7.34
C LEU A 14 -1.25 -11.40 7.41
N ILE A 15 -2.06 -12.45 7.24
CA ILE A 15 -3.53 -12.38 7.20
C ILE A 15 -4.10 -11.87 8.52
N ASP A 16 -3.62 -12.37 9.65
CA ASP A 16 -4.22 -12.08 10.97
C ASP A 16 -4.00 -10.64 11.46
N ARG A 17 -2.99 -9.95 10.90
CA ARG A 17 -2.54 -8.65 11.40
C ARG A 17 -2.83 -7.46 10.49
N TYR A 18 -3.14 -7.66 9.21
CA TYR A 18 -3.37 -6.53 8.30
C TYR A 18 -4.84 -6.07 8.36
N ARG A 19 -5.09 -5.05 9.18
CA ARG A 19 -6.42 -4.53 9.53
C ARG A 19 -6.72 -3.19 8.88
N SER A 20 -8.00 -2.81 8.85
CA SER A 20 -8.42 -1.46 8.49
C SER A 20 -7.78 -0.42 9.44
N GLY A 21 -7.35 0.70 8.89
CA GLY A 21 -6.64 1.75 9.63
C GLY A 21 -5.13 1.52 9.78
N ASP A 22 -4.61 0.39 9.31
CA ASP A 22 -3.17 0.12 9.36
C ASP A 22 -2.40 0.92 8.31
N HIS A 23 -1.22 1.40 8.72
CA HIS A 23 -0.24 2.01 7.84
C HIS A 23 1.07 1.22 7.95
N ILE A 24 1.38 0.44 6.92
CA ILE A 24 2.43 -0.58 6.93
C ILE A 24 3.52 -0.23 5.94
N GLY A 25 4.77 -0.19 6.37
CA GLY A 25 5.93 -0.06 5.48
C GLY A 25 6.55 -1.41 5.15
N MET A 26 6.86 -1.66 3.89
CA MET A 26 7.61 -2.83 3.44
C MET A 26 8.84 -2.43 2.65
N PHE A 27 10.01 -2.90 3.09
CA PHE A 27 11.27 -2.73 2.37
C PHE A 27 11.63 -4.03 1.66
N TYR A 28 11.79 -3.99 0.34
CA TYR A 28 12.01 -5.19 -0.48
C TYR A 28 13.32 -5.13 -1.27
N ARG A 29 13.92 -6.30 -1.52
CA ARG A 29 15.20 -6.45 -2.24
C ARG A 29 15.00 -6.75 -3.72
N SER A 30 13.91 -7.42 -4.09
CA SER A 30 13.64 -7.79 -5.48
C SER A 30 12.17 -7.64 -5.86
N GLU A 31 11.90 -7.46 -7.15
CA GLU A 31 10.51 -7.34 -7.65
C GLU A 31 9.75 -8.66 -7.47
N GLU A 32 10.43 -9.82 -7.44
CA GLU A 32 9.79 -11.10 -7.14
C GLU A 32 9.30 -11.18 -5.68
N GLU A 33 10.08 -10.67 -4.72
CA GLU A 33 9.66 -10.54 -3.32
C GLU A 33 8.45 -9.61 -3.22
N ARG A 34 8.50 -8.46 -3.90
CA ARG A 34 7.39 -7.51 -3.99
C ARG A 34 6.14 -8.17 -4.54
N ASP A 35 6.20 -8.76 -5.73
CA ASP A 35 5.05 -9.34 -6.42
C ASP A 35 4.42 -10.47 -5.63
N MET A 36 5.23 -11.29 -4.95
CA MET A 36 4.73 -12.31 -4.04
C MET A 36 3.89 -11.70 -2.92
N ILE A 37 4.43 -10.73 -2.18
CA ILE A 37 3.71 -10.13 -1.04
C ILE A 37 2.49 -9.33 -1.50
N VAL A 38 2.64 -8.53 -2.56
CA VAL A 38 1.55 -7.72 -3.12
C VAL A 38 0.41 -8.61 -3.58
N SER A 39 0.68 -9.69 -4.31
CA SER A 39 -0.37 -10.60 -4.80
C SER A 39 -1.16 -11.25 -3.65
N TYR A 40 -0.49 -11.66 -2.58
CA TYR A 40 -1.19 -12.13 -1.37
C TYR A 40 -2.02 -11.04 -0.70
N CYS A 41 -1.47 -9.82 -0.53
CA CYS A 41 -2.21 -8.72 0.06
C CYS A 41 -3.46 -8.34 -0.75
N ILE A 42 -3.37 -8.38 -2.08
CA ILE A 42 -4.52 -8.17 -2.97
C ILE A 42 -5.54 -9.30 -2.77
N MET A 43 -5.12 -10.56 -2.85
CA MET A 43 -6.00 -11.71 -2.66
C MET A 43 -6.78 -11.62 -1.34
N ILE A 44 -6.08 -11.32 -0.24
CA ILE A 44 -6.68 -11.16 1.10
C ILE A 44 -7.73 -10.04 1.11
N GLY A 45 -7.42 -8.89 0.50
CA GLY A 45 -8.38 -7.78 0.43
C GLY A 45 -9.62 -8.16 -0.38
N LEU A 46 -9.45 -8.86 -1.50
CA LEU A 46 -10.56 -9.32 -2.34
C LEU A 46 -11.45 -10.34 -1.60
N GLU A 47 -10.85 -11.31 -0.91
CA GLU A 47 -11.57 -12.29 -0.07
C GLU A 47 -12.30 -11.62 1.10
N GLY A 48 -11.75 -10.53 1.64
CA GLY A 48 -12.36 -9.71 2.68
C GLY A 48 -13.43 -8.74 2.19
N GLU A 49 -13.85 -8.82 0.92
CA GLU A 49 -14.80 -7.90 0.28
C GLU A 49 -14.35 -6.43 0.32
N GLU A 50 -13.05 -6.19 0.40
CA GLU A 50 -12.48 -4.85 0.33
C GLU A 50 -12.33 -4.43 -1.14
N ARG A 51 -12.38 -3.11 -1.37
CA ARG A 51 -11.85 -2.52 -2.59
C ARG A 51 -10.34 -2.43 -2.47
N VAL A 52 -9.61 -2.90 -3.48
CA VAL A 52 -8.15 -2.92 -3.52
C VAL A 52 -7.64 -2.04 -4.64
N ILE A 53 -6.75 -1.11 -4.31
CA ILE A 53 -6.03 -0.27 -5.27
C ILE A 53 -4.55 -0.62 -5.18
N TYR A 54 -4.00 -1.16 -6.26
CA TYR A 54 -2.56 -1.39 -6.41
C TYR A 54 -1.94 -0.33 -7.33
N ILE A 55 -0.97 0.42 -6.80
CA ILE A 55 -0.22 1.45 -7.52
C ILE A 55 1.19 0.91 -7.78
N ASP A 56 1.42 0.41 -8.98
CA ASP A 56 2.73 -0.08 -9.40
C ASP A 56 3.64 1.08 -9.81
N ARG A 57 4.94 0.88 -9.70
CA ARG A 57 5.93 1.77 -10.30
C ARG A 57 5.87 1.76 -11.82
N TYR A 58 5.63 0.58 -12.41
CA TYR A 58 5.74 0.36 -13.85
C TYR A 58 4.37 0.34 -14.53
N GLU A 59 4.31 0.75 -15.80
CA GLU A 59 3.08 0.68 -16.61
C GLU A 59 2.75 -0.76 -17.05
N ASP A 60 3.74 -1.65 -17.13
CA ASP A 60 3.51 -3.07 -17.41
C ASP A 60 3.16 -3.82 -16.13
N HIS A 61 1.88 -4.18 -16.01
CA HIS A 61 1.33 -4.92 -14.87
C HIS A 61 1.28 -6.44 -15.09
N SER A 62 1.89 -6.97 -16.17
CA SER A 62 1.78 -8.38 -16.52
C SER A 62 2.37 -9.32 -15.46
N ALA A 63 3.43 -8.89 -14.76
CA ALA A 63 4.06 -9.67 -13.70
C ALA A 63 3.12 -9.89 -12.51
N ILE A 64 2.51 -8.82 -11.99
CA ILE A 64 1.59 -8.90 -10.87
C ILE A 64 0.31 -9.66 -11.24
N ILE A 65 -0.23 -9.48 -12.45
CA ILE A 65 -1.40 -10.23 -12.93
C ILE A 65 -1.09 -11.73 -12.97
N ARG A 66 0.08 -12.13 -13.48
CA ARG A 66 0.52 -13.54 -13.45
C ARG A 66 0.68 -14.07 -12.03
N ALA A 67 1.14 -13.25 -11.09
CA ALA A 67 1.25 -13.65 -9.68
C ALA A 67 -0.13 -13.89 -9.05
N LEU A 68 -1.09 -13.00 -9.31
CA LEU A 68 -2.49 -13.13 -8.87
C LEU A 68 -3.18 -14.38 -9.45
N GLN A 69 -2.96 -14.65 -10.74
CA GLN A 69 -3.51 -15.85 -11.39
C GLN A 69 -2.96 -17.14 -10.79
N LYS A 70 -1.70 -17.18 -10.34
CA LYS A 70 -1.13 -18.34 -9.61
C LYS A 70 -1.80 -18.56 -8.25
N LEU A 71 -2.35 -17.51 -7.65
CA LEU A 71 -3.18 -17.56 -6.45
C LEU A 71 -4.66 -17.83 -6.75
N SER A 72 -5.01 -18.16 -8.01
CA SER A 72 -6.39 -18.38 -8.46
C SER A 72 -7.32 -17.17 -8.31
N VAL A 73 -6.77 -15.95 -8.26
CA VAL A 73 -7.54 -14.71 -8.27
C VAL A 73 -8.06 -14.45 -9.69
N ASP A 74 -9.37 -14.26 -9.82
CA ASP A 74 -10.00 -13.80 -11.07
C ASP A 74 -9.85 -12.28 -11.19
N THR A 75 -8.71 -11.85 -11.73
CA THR A 75 -8.38 -10.44 -11.90
C THR A 75 -9.37 -9.71 -12.82
N ASP A 76 -9.87 -10.39 -13.84
CA ASP A 76 -10.75 -9.78 -14.84
C ASP A 76 -12.10 -9.43 -14.22
N SER A 77 -12.69 -10.36 -13.46
CA SER A 77 -13.93 -10.13 -12.72
C SER A 77 -13.77 -9.06 -11.64
N ALA A 78 -12.68 -9.13 -10.86
CA ALA A 78 -12.41 -8.15 -9.81
C ALA A 78 -12.19 -6.73 -10.37
N MET A 79 -11.56 -6.60 -11.54
CA MET A 79 -11.40 -5.30 -12.21
C MET A 79 -12.72 -4.81 -12.83
N ALA A 80 -13.50 -5.70 -13.44
CA ALA A 80 -14.79 -5.35 -14.05
C ALA A 80 -15.82 -4.88 -13.01
N SER A 81 -15.81 -5.47 -11.80
CA SER A 81 -16.66 -5.04 -10.68
C SER A 81 -16.17 -3.76 -10.00
N GLY A 82 -14.94 -3.33 -10.29
CA GLY A 82 -14.27 -2.21 -9.62
C GLY A 82 -13.71 -2.53 -8.24
N GLN A 83 -13.74 -3.81 -7.83
CA GLN A 83 -13.15 -4.28 -6.58
C GLN A 83 -11.63 -4.22 -6.62
N LEU A 84 -11.00 -4.49 -7.77
CA LEU A 84 -9.57 -4.34 -7.99
C LEU A 84 -9.29 -3.22 -8.99
N SER A 85 -8.37 -2.33 -8.65
CA SER A 85 -7.79 -1.36 -9.58
C SER A 85 -6.28 -1.50 -9.56
N ILE A 86 -5.68 -1.72 -10.73
CA ILE A 86 -4.23 -1.68 -10.92
C ILE A 86 -3.91 -0.46 -11.77
N THR A 87 -3.01 0.37 -11.28
CA THR A 87 -2.63 1.66 -11.87
C THR A 87 -1.14 1.88 -11.64
N ASP A 88 -0.56 2.85 -12.34
CA ASP A 88 0.84 3.23 -12.21
C ASP A 88 1.01 4.55 -11.44
N CYS A 89 2.24 4.79 -10.98
CA CYS A 89 2.56 6.01 -10.25
C CYS A 89 2.33 7.29 -11.07
N ASN A 90 2.52 7.30 -12.38
CA ASN A 90 2.33 8.51 -13.20
C ASN A 90 0.85 8.88 -13.31
N SER A 91 0.01 7.90 -13.61
CA SER A 91 -1.44 8.11 -13.70
C SER A 91 -2.08 8.43 -12.35
N THR A 92 -1.48 7.95 -11.24
CA THR A 92 -1.98 8.23 -9.88
C THR A 92 -1.40 9.52 -9.30
N TYR A 93 -0.10 9.52 -9.00
CA TYR A 93 0.58 10.59 -8.26
C TYR A 93 0.87 11.82 -9.11
N LEU A 94 1.12 11.66 -10.42
CA LEU A 94 1.51 12.75 -11.34
C LEU A 94 0.42 13.15 -12.34
N SER A 95 -0.83 12.73 -12.15
CA SER A 95 -1.95 13.16 -13.02
C SER A 95 -2.14 14.68 -13.16
N SER A 96 -1.47 15.51 -12.36
CA SER A 96 -1.44 16.98 -12.46
C SER A 96 -0.05 17.58 -12.73
N GLY A 97 0.93 16.78 -13.13
CA GLY A 97 2.30 17.22 -13.43
C GLY A 97 3.28 17.07 -12.27
N ASP A 98 2.87 17.41 -11.04
CA ASP A 98 3.71 17.30 -9.83
C ASP A 98 3.04 16.46 -8.73
N PHE A 99 3.86 15.81 -7.89
CA PHE A 99 3.38 15.10 -6.71
C PHE A 99 2.96 16.08 -5.62
N ASP A 100 1.71 15.98 -5.20
CA ASP A 100 1.14 16.74 -4.08
C ASP A 100 0.57 15.77 -3.04
N ALA A 101 1.22 15.78 -1.87
CA ALA A 101 0.86 14.94 -0.73
C ALA A 101 -0.57 15.19 -0.22
N ASP A 102 -0.97 16.46 -0.10
CA ASP A 102 -2.29 16.85 0.39
C ASP A 102 -3.38 16.45 -0.61
N ARG A 103 -3.10 16.60 -1.91
CA ARG A 103 -3.98 16.16 -2.99
C ARG A 103 -4.15 14.64 -2.99
N MET A 104 -3.08 13.87 -2.79
CA MET A 104 -3.17 12.42 -2.71
C MET A 104 -3.97 11.99 -1.49
N ILE A 105 -3.70 12.55 -0.31
CA ILE A 105 -4.48 12.28 0.91
C ILE A 105 -5.96 12.62 0.71
N ASN A 106 -6.28 13.76 0.09
CA ASN A 106 -7.66 14.13 -0.22
C ASN A 106 -8.31 13.17 -1.23
N ARG A 107 -7.55 12.64 -2.19
CA ARG A 107 -8.05 11.57 -3.08
C ARG A 107 -8.34 10.29 -2.31
N LEU A 108 -7.46 9.87 -1.40
CA LEU A 108 -7.68 8.68 -0.57
C LEU A 108 -8.92 8.86 0.34
N LYS A 109 -9.08 10.04 0.94
CA LYS A 109 -10.29 10.43 1.68
C LYS A 109 -11.53 10.34 0.79
N ASN A 110 -11.51 10.97 -0.38
CA ASN A 110 -12.62 10.93 -1.32
C ASN A 110 -12.94 9.50 -1.74
N TYR A 111 -11.93 8.65 -2.03
CA TYR A 111 -12.18 7.24 -2.33
C TYR A 111 -12.84 6.51 -1.16
N SER A 112 -12.45 6.80 0.08
CA SER A 112 -13.08 6.21 1.26
C SER A 112 -14.53 6.68 1.47
N GLU A 113 -14.83 7.94 1.12
CA GLU A 113 -16.14 8.57 1.34
C GLU A 113 -17.14 8.29 0.21
N THR A 114 -16.66 8.22 -1.04
CA THR A 114 -17.51 8.02 -2.22
C THR A 114 -17.70 6.55 -2.59
N THR A 115 -16.89 5.65 -2.03
CA THR A 115 -17.15 4.22 -2.13
C THR A 115 -18.41 3.92 -1.31
N PRO A 116 -19.50 3.43 -1.92
CA PRO A 116 -20.70 3.11 -1.15
C PRO A 116 -20.32 2.09 -0.09
N LYS A 117 -20.57 2.42 1.19
CA LYS A 117 -20.31 1.50 2.32
C LYS A 117 -21.07 0.17 2.20
N GLU A 118 -22.05 0.12 1.31
CA GLU A 118 -22.86 -1.04 0.98
C GLU A 118 -22.18 -1.95 -0.06
N SER A 119 -21.13 -1.49 -0.75
CA SER A 119 -20.47 -2.22 -1.84
C SER A 119 -19.16 -2.91 -1.42
N PHE A 120 -18.45 -2.38 -0.42
CA PHE A 120 -17.18 -2.95 0.05
C PHE A 120 -17.00 -2.75 1.56
N SER A 121 -16.33 -3.69 2.22
CA SER A 121 -16.06 -3.67 3.67
C SER A 121 -15.03 -2.61 4.09
N GLY A 122 -14.15 -2.22 3.17
CA GLY A 122 -13.07 -1.27 3.37
C GLY A 122 -12.30 -0.95 2.09
N LEU A 123 -11.24 -0.15 2.23
CA LEU A 123 -10.32 0.20 1.14
C LEU A 123 -8.89 -0.19 1.52
N ARG A 124 -8.26 -1.00 0.67
CA ARG A 124 -6.85 -1.39 0.81
C ARG A 124 -6.03 -0.76 -0.30
N ILE A 125 -5.01 -0.01 0.08
CA ILE A 125 -4.08 0.63 -0.85
C ILE A 125 -2.74 -0.08 -0.75
N ILE A 126 -2.20 -0.52 -1.86
CA ILE A 126 -0.87 -1.13 -1.93
C ILE A 126 -0.11 -0.34 -2.97
N GLY A 127 1.02 0.26 -2.63
CA GLY A 127 1.62 1.22 -3.55
C GLY A 127 3.11 1.36 -3.43
N ASN A 128 3.78 1.37 -4.57
CA ASN A 128 5.09 1.96 -4.68
C ASN A 128 4.98 3.47 -4.44
N VAL A 129 5.91 3.98 -3.63
CA VAL A 129 5.94 5.41 -3.31
C VAL A 129 6.56 6.15 -4.49
N PRO A 130 6.07 7.35 -4.86
CA PRO A 130 6.63 8.11 -5.97
C PRO A 130 8.05 8.53 -5.59
N CYS A 131 9.06 7.80 -6.05
CA CYS A 131 10.46 8.15 -5.85
C CYS A 131 11.28 7.45 -6.93
N ASN A 132 11.92 8.26 -7.79
CA ASN A 132 12.85 7.90 -8.88
C ASN A 132 12.53 6.66 -9.74
N GLY A 133 12.48 6.85 -11.06
CA GLY A 133 12.21 5.80 -12.05
C GLY A 133 10.76 5.75 -12.54
N GLY A 134 10.00 6.83 -12.37
CA GLY A 134 8.65 7.01 -12.89
C GLY A 134 8.09 8.36 -12.46
N CYS A 135 8.12 8.66 -11.16
CA CYS A 135 7.71 9.97 -10.62
C CYS A 135 8.87 10.83 -10.14
N GLN A 136 8.85 12.11 -10.54
CA GLN A 136 9.89 13.08 -10.21
C GLN A 136 9.48 13.85 -8.93
N THR A 137 9.80 13.30 -7.76
CA THR A 137 9.64 13.99 -6.48
C THR A 137 10.86 13.74 -5.59
N SER A 138 11.13 14.65 -4.66
CA SER A 138 12.22 14.50 -3.71
C SER A 138 11.87 13.48 -2.64
N ILE A 139 12.88 12.80 -2.11
CA ILE A 139 12.71 11.87 -0.97
C ILE A 139 12.15 12.60 0.25
N ASP A 140 12.53 13.87 0.47
CA ASP A 140 12.00 14.66 1.59
C ASP A 140 10.49 14.89 1.47
N ASN A 141 9.97 15.10 0.26
CA ASN A 141 8.53 15.20 0.02
C ASN A 141 7.82 13.87 0.27
N VAL A 142 8.46 12.75 -0.05
CA VAL A 142 7.95 11.41 0.29
C VAL A 142 7.88 11.24 1.80
N VAL A 143 8.94 11.54 2.54
CA VAL A 143 8.95 11.43 4.01
C VAL A 143 7.85 12.30 4.63
N LYS A 144 7.65 13.52 4.12
CA LYS A 144 6.56 14.39 4.56
C LYS A 144 5.19 13.76 4.30
N TYR A 145 4.97 13.23 3.10
CA TYR A 145 3.73 12.54 2.72
C TYR A 145 3.43 11.35 3.64
N GLU A 146 4.41 10.47 3.87
CA GLU A 146 4.25 9.30 4.74
C GLU A 146 3.89 9.70 6.18
N ARG A 147 4.45 10.80 6.68
CA ARG A 147 4.08 11.34 8.00
C ARG A 147 2.65 11.87 8.02
N GLU A 148 2.23 12.60 6.99
CA GLU A 148 0.87 13.15 6.91
C GLU A 148 -0.21 12.06 6.79
N LEU A 149 0.09 10.94 6.13
CA LEU A 149 -0.79 9.77 6.06
C LEU A 149 -1.18 9.22 7.44
N ASN A 150 -0.32 9.35 8.45
CA ASN A 150 -0.61 8.90 9.80
C ASN A 150 -1.72 9.69 10.49
N HIS A 151 -2.08 10.88 9.99
CA HIS A 151 -3.27 11.60 10.49
C HIS A 151 -4.57 11.05 9.91
N PHE A 152 -4.52 10.30 8.81
CA PHE A 152 -5.69 9.83 8.08
C PHE A 152 -6.09 8.41 8.47
N PHE A 153 -5.13 7.48 8.54
CA PHE A 153 -5.46 6.06 8.71
C PHE A 153 -6.10 5.69 10.05
N PRO A 154 -5.65 6.20 11.22
CA PRO A 154 -6.23 5.82 12.50
C PRO A 154 -7.74 6.10 12.58
N GLY A 155 -8.54 5.05 12.80
CA GLY A 155 -10.01 5.14 12.86
C GLY A 155 -10.73 5.19 11.51
N SER A 156 -9.99 5.16 10.40
CA SER A 156 -10.56 5.00 9.05
C SER A 156 -10.81 3.53 8.70
N ASN A 157 -11.64 3.29 7.69
CA ASN A 157 -11.80 1.97 7.06
C ASN A 157 -10.78 1.73 5.92
N VAL A 158 -9.71 2.53 5.90
CA VAL A 158 -8.67 2.47 4.87
C VAL A 158 -7.39 1.92 5.47
N SER A 159 -6.73 1.02 4.76
CA SER A 159 -5.43 0.49 5.14
C SER A 159 -4.43 0.65 4.00
N ALA A 160 -3.15 0.75 4.33
CA ALA A 160 -2.09 0.93 3.34
C ALA A 160 -0.85 0.09 3.58
N LEU A 161 -0.33 -0.46 2.48
CA LEU A 161 0.98 -1.09 2.38
C LEU A 161 1.86 -0.26 1.44
N CYS A 162 2.78 0.51 2.02
CA CYS A 162 3.73 1.35 1.30
C CYS A 162 5.00 0.54 0.97
N LEU A 163 5.39 0.52 -0.30
CA LEU A 163 6.45 -0.34 -0.85
C LEU A 163 7.72 0.45 -1.17
N TYR A 164 8.84 0.05 -0.55
CA TYR A 164 10.14 0.70 -0.67
C TYR A 164 11.20 -0.27 -1.20
N SER A 165 11.74 -0.01 -2.39
CA SER A 165 12.87 -0.79 -2.90
C SER A 165 14.14 -0.42 -2.14
N LEU A 166 14.84 -1.40 -1.56
CA LEU A 166 16.13 -1.19 -0.89
C LEU A 166 17.24 -0.72 -1.84
N SER A 167 17.05 -0.86 -3.16
CA SER A 167 17.94 -0.24 -4.16
C SER A 167 17.85 1.29 -4.17
N LEU A 168 16.70 1.85 -3.80
CA LEU A 168 16.46 3.30 -3.73
C LEU A 168 16.49 3.83 -2.30
N PHE A 169 16.18 2.98 -1.32
CA PHE A 169 16.22 3.29 0.10
C PHE A 169 17.16 2.32 0.86
N PRO A 170 18.48 2.36 0.60
CA PRO A 170 19.45 1.51 1.28
C PRO A 170 19.37 1.65 2.81
N GLU A 171 19.58 0.55 3.54
CA GLU A 171 19.43 0.49 5.01
C GLU A 171 20.36 1.48 5.74
N ASP A 172 21.52 1.79 5.17
CA ASP A 172 22.51 2.73 5.70
C ASP A 172 22.22 4.20 5.36
N SER A 173 21.17 4.48 4.59
CA SER A 173 20.79 5.84 4.22
C SER A 173 19.95 6.53 5.32
N PRO A 174 20.12 7.85 5.54
CA PRO A 174 19.26 8.62 6.43
C PRO A 174 17.77 8.52 6.05
N HIS A 175 17.49 8.44 4.75
CA HIS A 175 16.14 8.33 4.20
C HIS A 175 15.43 7.04 4.61
N HIS A 176 16.15 5.92 4.63
CA HIS A 176 15.59 4.66 5.13
C HIS A 176 15.10 4.81 6.57
N SER A 177 15.91 5.41 7.45
CA SER A 177 15.53 5.65 8.84
C SER A 177 14.34 6.60 8.98
N GLN A 178 14.26 7.63 8.14
CA GLN A 178 13.14 8.58 8.12
C GLN A 178 11.83 7.90 7.71
N ILE A 179 11.84 7.12 6.63
CA ILE A 179 10.69 6.34 6.18
C ILE A 179 10.30 5.30 7.23
N LEU A 180 11.27 4.57 7.76
CA LEU A 180 11.03 3.61 8.85
C LEU A 180 10.30 4.31 10.00
N SER A 181 10.78 5.46 10.46
CA SER A 181 10.14 6.20 11.55
C SER A 181 8.71 6.70 11.25
N ALA A 182 8.29 6.74 9.99
CA ALA A 182 6.96 7.20 9.60
C ALA A 182 5.89 6.10 9.63
N HIS A 183 6.26 4.82 9.79
CA HIS A 183 5.28 3.72 9.73
C HIS A 183 5.08 3.08 11.11
N PRO A 184 3.83 3.02 11.63
CA PRO A 184 3.52 2.30 12.87
C PRO A 184 3.83 0.81 12.79
N LEU A 185 3.67 0.22 11.60
CA LEU A 185 3.82 -1.19 11.34
C LEU A 185 4.84 -1.44 10.23
N ILE A 186 5.60 -2.51 10.33
CA ILE A 186 6.56 -2.93 9.30
C ILE A 186 6.31 -4.37 8.90
N LEU A 187 6.24 -4.61 7.59
CA LEU A 187 6.22 -5.94 7.00
C LEU A 187 7.66 -6.36 6.67
N ARG A 188 8.12 -7.43 7.32
CA ARG A 188 9.44 -8.03 7.06
C ARG A 188 9.34 -9.55 7.20
N ASN A 189 10.01 -10.29 6.31
CA ASN A 189 9.99 -11.76 6.33
C ASN A 189 8.55 -12.32 6.40
N ASN A 190 7.66 -11.79 5.57
CA ASN A 190 6.24 -12.19 5.47
C ASN A 190 5.40 -11.93 6.74
N LYS A 191 5.92 -11.17 7.72
CA LYS A 191 5.25 -10.90 9.00
C LYS A 191 5.14 -9.40 9.27
N ILE A 192 4.04 -9.00 9.88
CA ILE A 192 3.81 -7.61 10.33
C ILE A 192 4.24 -7.48 11.79
N PHE A 193 5.02 -6.44 12.08
CA PHE A 193 5.50 -6.10 13.42
C PHE A 193 5.13 -4.66 13.78
N GLU A 194 4.96 -4.40 15.07
CA GLU A 194 4.96 -3.03 15.60
C GLU A 194 6.36 -2.44 15.46
N ASN A 195 6.42 -1.20 14.99
CA ASN A 195 7.69 -0.54 14.75
C ASN A 195 8.13 0.27 15.96
N LEU A 196 9.18 -0.21 16.63
CA LEU A 196 9.77 0.47 17.79
C LEU A 196 10.41 1.82 17.45
N HIS A 197 10.69 2.08 16.17
CA HIS A 197 11.23 3.35 15.68
C HIS A 197 10.16 4.34 15.24
N TYR A 198 8.87 3.97 15.33
CA TYR A 198 7.77 4.82 14.90
C TYR A 198 7.74 6.13 15.70
N GLN A 199 7.63 7.23 14.96
CA GLN A 199 7.45 8.57 15.49
C GLN A 199 6.07 9.05 15.03
N PRO A 200 5.08 9.15 15.94
CA PRO A 200 3.76 9.65 15.57
C PRO A 200 3.88 11.10 15.09
N PRO A 201 3.02 11.53 14.16
CA PRO A 201 3.06 12.89 13.68
C PRO A 201 2.76 13.86 14.83
N LEU A 202 3.39 15.04 14.79
CA LEU A 202 3.10 16.11 15.74
C LEU A 202 1.61 16.47 15.61
N LYS A 203 0.95 16.75 16.74
CA LYS A 203 -0.44 17.22 16.70
C LYS A 203 -0.51 18.45 15.78
N LYS A 204 -1.39 18.42 14.79
CA LYS A 204 -1.75 19.66 14.08
C LYS A 204 -2.36 20.59 15.12
N GLU A 205 -1.70 21.70 15.40
CA GLU A 205 -2.34 22.79 16.14
C GLU A 205 -3.56 23.18 15.32
N LEU A 206 -4.74 23.02 15.91
CA LEU A 206 -5.98 23.52 15.32
C LEU A 206 -5.82 25.04 15.28
N VAL A 207 -5.54 25.59 14.10
CA VAL A 207 -5.69 27.03 13.88
C VAL A 207 -7.19 27.26 13.83
N GLU A 208 -7.74 27.76 14.93
CA GLU A 208 -9.12 28.25 15.06
C GLU A 208 -9.41 29.38 14.06
#